data_AF-A0A6F8YI93-F1
#
_entry.id   AF-A0A6F8YI93-F1
#
_cell.length_a   1.000
_cell.length_b   1.000
_cell.length_c   1.000
_cell.angle_alpha   90.00
_cell.angle_beta   90.00
_cell.angle_gamma   90.00
#
_symmetry.space_group_name_H-M   'P 1'
#
loop_
_entity.id
_entity.type
_entity.pdbx_description
1 polymer ?
#
loop_
_entity_poly.entity_id
_entity_poly.type
_entity_poly.pdbx_seq_one_letter_code
_entity_poly.pdbx_strand_id
1 'polypeptide(L)'
;MIPAVHPRGTDVGGLLRYLFGPGKREEHTRPRLVAAWDGAGDLAEMQPANPSGRWYDVRRLSTLLEQPVRASRQPPAKTVWHCSIRDPSHRSGLDG
;
A
#
# COMPACT_ATOMS: atom_id res chain seq x y z
N MET A 1 4.92 -17.38 -8.29
CA MET A 1 4.18 -16.33 -7.56
C MET A 1 3.67 -16.91 -6.25
N ILE A 2 4.05 -16.37 -5.10
CA ILE A 2 3.65 -16.86 -3.77
C ILE A 2 2.85 -15.75 -3.08
N PRO A 3 1.53 -15.93 -2.84
CA PRO A 3 0.72 -14.97 -2.10
C PRO A 3 0.82 -15.20 -0.58
N ALA A 4 0.74 -14.12 0.19
CA ALA A 4 0.56 -14.18 1.63
C ALA A 4 -0.52 -13.17 2.05
N VAL A 5 -1.62 -13.70 2.58
CA VAL A 5 -2.75 -12.91 3.07
C VAL A 5 -2.52 -12.56 4.52
N HIS A 6 -2.55 -11.26 4.84
CA HIS A 6 -2.24 -10.78 6.18
C HIS A 6 -3.50 -10.54 7.02
N PRO A 7 -3.38 -10.52 8.37
CA PRO A 7 -4.49 -10.16 9.24
C PRO A 7 -5.12 -8.80 8.87
N ARG A 8 -6.44 -8.71 8.97
CA ARG A 8 -7.16 -7.45 8.71
C ARG A 8 -6.77 -6.37 9.71
N GLY A 9 -6.71 -5.14 9.24
CA GLY A 9 -6.38 -3.95 10.02
C GLY A 9 -7.45 -2.86 9.93
N THR A 10 -7.15 -1.72 10.54
CA THR A 10 -8.03 -0.55 10.62
C THR A 10 -7.38 0.75 10.14
N ASP A 11 -6.06 0.78 9.96
CA ASP A 11 -5.29 1.99 9.63
C ASP A 11 -4.73 1.91 8.20
N VAL A 12 -5.42 2.57 7.26
CA VAL A 12 -4.99 2.68 5.85
C VAL A 12 -3.66 3.44 5.76
N GLY A 13 -3.56 4.58 6.45
CA GLY A 13 -2.35 5.40 6.41
C GLY A 13 -1.14 4.71 7.03
N GLY A 14 -1.34 3.88 8.06
CA GLY A 14 -0.34 3.00 8.64
C GLY A 14 0.14 1.94 7.67
N LEU A 15 -0.78 1.27 6.98
CA LEU A 15 -0.43 0.31 5.93
C LEU A 15 0.36 0.98 4.79
N LEU A 16 -0.09 2.14 4.31
CA LEU A 16 0.62 2.85 3.24
C LEU A 16 2.01 3.32 3.67
N ARG A 17 2.18 3.81 4.90
CA ARG A 17 3.50 4.15 5.44
C ARG A 17 4.43 2.93 5.51
N TYR A 18 3.90 1.74 5.79
CA TYR A 18 4.67 0.51 5.78
C TYR A 18 5.06 0.10 4.34
N LEU A 19 4.13 0.16 3.39
CA LEU A 19 4.38 -0.25 2.00
C LEU A 19 5.29 0.73 1.24
N PHE A 20 5.21 2.02 1.54
CA PHE A 20 6.00 3.06 0.89
C PHE A 20 7.24 3.51 1.68
N GLY A 21 7.34 3.17 2.95
CA GLY A 21 8.44 3.57 3.82
C GLY A 21 9.49 2.48 4.00
N PRO A 22 10.56 2.77 4.78
CA PRO A 22 11.45 1.74 5.29
C PRO A 22 10.62 0.76 6.13
N GLY A 23 10.40 -0.43 5.59
CA GLY A 23 9.56 -1.45 6.20
C GLY A 23 10.24 -2.07 7.41
N LYS A 24 9.55 -3.05 8.01
CA LYS A 24 10.14 -3.95 9.02
C LYS A 24 10.33 -5.37 8.49
N ARG A 25 9.60 -5.70 7.42
CA ARG A 25 9.53 -6.97 6.69
C ARG A 25 9.03 -6.65 5.28
N GLU A 26 9.24 -7.55 4.32
CA GLU A 26 8.72 -7.44 2.94
C GLU A 26 8.93 -6.04 2.32
N GLU A 27 10.15 -5.50 2.42
CA GLU A 27 10.44 -4.14 1.99
C GLU A 27 10.32 -3.97 0.47
N HIS A 28 9.71 -2.87 0.06
CA HIS A 28 9.52 -2.54 -1.34
C HIS A 28 10.61 -1.57 -1.81
N THR A 29 11.40 -1.97 -2.80
CA THR A 29 12.31 -1.06 -3.50
C THR A 29 11.54 -0.33 -4.59
N ARG A 30 11.60 1.01 -4.60
CA ARG A 30 10.85 1.88 -5.55
C ARG A 30 9.35 1.55 -5.59
N PRO A 31 8.65 1.66 -4.45
CA PRO A 31 7.22 1.36 -4.37
C PRO A 31 6.43 2.25 -5.34
N ARG A 32 5.57 1.62 -6.14
CA ARG A 32 4.73 2.28 -7.14
C ARG A 32 3.35 1.67 -7.18
N LEU A 33 2.35 2.49 -7.49
CA LEU A 33 1.02 2.00 -7.83
C LEU A 33 1.07 1.30 -9.19
N VAL A 34 0.40 0.16 -9.29
CA VAL A 34 0.34 -0.66 -10.51
C VAL A 34 -1.09 -0.86 -11.02
N ALA A 35 -2.09 -0.59 -10.18
CA ALA A 35 -3.50 -0.72 -10.50
C ALA A 35 -4.35 0.12 -9.52
N ALA A 36 -5.57 0.44 -9.93
CA ALA A 36 -6.60 1.08 -9.12
C ALA A 36 -7.98 0.52 -9.49
N TRP A 37 -9.02 1.01 -8.82
CA TRP A 37 -10.41 0.64 -9.09
C TRP A 37 -10.96 1.41 -10.30
N ASP A 38 -12.10 0.97 -10.82
CA ASP A 38 -12.77 1.62 -11.93
C ASP A 38 -13.16 3.07 -11.59
N GLY A 39 -12.91 4.01 -12.51
CA GLY A 39 -13.16 5.44 -12.30
C GLY A 39 -12.19 6.16 -11.36
N ALA A 40 -11.08 5.54 -10.94
CA ALA A 40 -10.10 6.16 -10.04
C ALA A 40 -9.28 7.30 -10.68
N GLY A 41 -9.33 7.46 -12.01
CA GLY A 41 -8.51 8.40 -12.76
C GLY A 41 -7.10 7.87 -13.03
N ASP A 42 -6.16 8.78 -13.31
CA ASP A 42 -4.78 8.41 -13.62
C ASP A 42 -4.03 7.92 -12.37
N LEU A 43 -3.37 6.75 -12.49
CA LEU A 43 -2.52 6.18 -11.44
C LEU A 43 -1.38 7.12 -11.03
N ALA A 44 -0.83 7.88 -11.98
CA ALA A 44 0.24 8.83 -11.72
C ALA A 44 -0.18 9.93 -10.74
N GLU A 45 -1.44 10.36 -10.77
CA GLU A 45 -1.96 11.37 -9.86
C GLU A 45 -2.18 10.85 -8.42
N MET A 46 -2.42 9.55 -8.29
CA MET A 46 -2.60 8.88 -6.99
C MET A 46 -1.28 8.40 -6.37
N GLN A 47 -0.22 8.30 -7.16
CA GLN A 47 1.10 7.89 -6.71
C GLN A 47 1.55 8.82 -5.56
N PRO A 48 1.86 8.27 -4.36
CA PRO A 48 2.40 9.07 -3.29
C PRO A 48 3.66 9.82 -3.72
N ALA A 49 3.72 11.12 -3.43
CA ALA A 49 4.85 11.96 -3.77
C ALA A 49 6.02 11.70 -2.81
N ASN A 50 7.26 11.71 -3.29
CA ASN A 50 8.45 11.61 -2.44
C ASN A 50 9.38 12.82 -2.67
N PRO A 51 8.97 14.03 -2.24
CA PRO A 51 9.69 15.26 -2.55
C PRO A 51 11.07 15.34 -1.88
N SER A 52 11.25 14.68 -0.73
CA SER A 52 12.52 14.69 0.02
C SER A 52 13.44 13.53 -0.31
N GLY A 53 12.99 12.57 -1.13
CA GLY A 53 13.65 11.28 -1.35
C GLY A 53 13.62 10.33 -0.14
N ARG A 54 13.26 10.82 1.06
CA ARG A 54 13.30 10.04 2.31
C ARG A 54 11.98 9.38 2.66
N TRP A 55 10.86 10.04 2.38
CA TRP A 55 9.53 9.58 2.81
C TRP A 55 8.48 9.93 1.76
N TYR A 56 7.58 9.00 1.50
CA TYR A 56 6.42 9.23 0.66
C TYR A 56 5.29 9.91 1.44
N ASP A 57 4.69 10.95 0.86
CA ASP A 57 3.47 11.57 1.35
C ASP A 57 2.26 10.75 0.91
N VAL A 58 1.76 9.93 1.84
CA VAL A 58 0.64 9.01 1.59
C VAL A 58 -0.72 9.59 1.97
N ARG A 59 -0.80 10.86 2.40
CA ARG A 59 -2.04 11.45 2.93
C ARG A 59 -3.18 11.47 1.91
N ARG A 60 -2.89 11.91 0.68
CA ARG A 60 -3.88 11.95 -0.41
C ARG A 60 -4.43 10.56 -0.71
N LEU A 61 -3.55 9.57 -0.88
CA LEU A 61 -3.95 8.20 -1.16
C LEU A 61 -4.73 7.57 0.01
N SER A 62 -4.33 7.87 1.25
CA SER A 62 -5.06 7.41 2.44
C SER A 62 -6.50 7.95 2.43
N THR A 63 -6.68 9.26 2.20
CA THR A 63 -8.00 9.89 2.13
C THR A 63 -8.87 9.25 1.05
N LEU A 64 -8.32 8.99 -0.14
CA LEU A 64 -9.05 8.35 -1.24
C LEU A 64 -9.54 6.95 -0.86
N LEU A 65 -8.65 6.12 -0.31
CA LEU A 65 -8.99 4.74 0.08
C LEU A 65 -9.97 4.66 1.26
N GLU A 66 -10.06 5.71 2.09
CA GLU A 66 -11.01 5.78 3.21
C GLU A 66 -12.41 6.28 2.79
N GLN A 67 -12.58 6.86 1.60
CA GLN A 67 -13.87 7.42 1.16
C GLN A 67 -15.03 6.41 1.25
N PRO A 68 -14.90 5.15 0.78
CA PRO A 68 -15.99 4.19 0.86
C PRO A 68 -16.39 3.84 2.30
N VAL A 69 -15.41 3.81 3.21
CA VAL A 69 -15.64 3.57 4.64
C VAL A 69 -16.41 4.73 5.26
N ARG A 70 -16.01 5.97 4.95
CA ARG A 70 -16.64 7.20 5.47
C ARG A 70 -18.06 7.38 4.92
N ALA A 71 -18.33 6.94 3.70
CA ALA A 71 -19.66 6.98 3.10
C ALA A 71 -20.59 5.87 3.60
N SER A 72 -20.06 4.82 4.24
CA SER A 72 -20.84 3.69 4.73
C SER A 72 -21.60 4.03 6.01
N ARG A 73 -22.88 3.62 6.08
CA ARG A 73 -23.68 3.68 7.30
C ARG A 73 -23.30 2.61 8.33
N GLN A 74 -22.71 1.51 7.87
CA GLN A 74 -22.32 0.36 8.69
C GLN A 74 -20.99 -0.21 8.19
N PRO A 75 -19.86 0.49 8.43
CA PRO A 75 -18.56 0.00 8.01
C PRO A 75 -18.13 -1.24 8.82
N PRO A 76 -17.40 -2.21 8.22
CA PRO A 76 -16.80 -3.30 8.98
C PRO A 76 -15.84 -2.78 10.05
N ALA A 77 -15.72 -3.49 11.18
CA ALA A 77 -14.79 -3.12 12.25
C ALA A 77 -13.31 -3.11 11.82
N LYS A 78 -12.95 -3.92 10.80
CA LYS A 78 -11.62 -3.99 10.21
C LYS A 78 -11.71 -3.82 8.70
N THR A 79 -11.52 -2.60 8.24
CA THR A 79 -11.74 -2.18 6.85
C THR A 79 -10.59 -2.50 5.92
N VAL A 80 -9.39 -2.72 6.47
CA VAL A 80 -8.16 -2.90 5.68
C VAL A 80 -7.81 -4.37 5.55
N TRP A 81 -7.54 -4.80 4.33
CA TRP A 81 -6.95 -6.09 4.01
C TRP A 81 -5.78 -5.87 3.05
N HIS A 82 -4.73 -6.68 3.18
CA HIS A 82 -3.64 -6.70 2.21
C HIS A 82 -3.12 -8.11 1.99
N CYS A 83 -2.63 -8.34 0.77
CA CYS A 83 -1.93 -9.55 0.38
C CYS A 83 -0.63 -9.14 -0.28
N SER A 84 0.49 -9.65 0.23
CA SER A 84 1.79 -9.50 -0.42
C SER A 84 1.99 -10.63 -1.40
N ILE A 85 2.60 -10.34 -2.54
CA ILE A 85 2.93 -11.34 -3.54
C ILE A 85 4.40 -11.24 -3.88
N ARG A 86 5.09 -12.37 -3.81
CA ARG A 86 6.52 -12.47 -4.13
C ARG A 86 6.78 -13.41 -5.27
N ASP A 87 7.79 -13.08 -6.05
CA ASP A 87 8.34 -13.98 -7.04
C ASP A 87 9.43 -14.83 -6.38
N PRO A 88 9.29 -16.17 -6.31
CA PRO A 88 10.34 -17.03 -5.78
C PRO A 88 11.65 -16.96 -6.59
N SER A 89 11.60 -16.51 -7.84
CA SER A 89 12.81 -16.30 -8.64
C SER A 89 13.57 -15.01 -8.26
N HIS A 90 12.92 -14.09 -7.55
CA HIS A 90 13.54 -12.89 -7.01
C HIS A 90 14.30 -13.23 -5.71
N ARG A 91 15.55 -13.72 -5.86
CA ARG A 91 16.51 -13.70 -4.75
C ARG A 91 16.96 -12.26 -4.52
N SER A 92 16.62 -11.70 -3.36
CA SER A 92 17.33 -10.54 -2.81
C SER A 92 18.80 -10.92 -2.70
N GLY A 93 19.65 -10.40 -3.58
CA GLY A 93 21.08 -10.66 -3.56
C GLY A 93 21.71 -10.08 -2.30
N LEU A 94 21.91 -10.90 -1.28
CA LEU A 94 22.85 -10.72 -0.17
C LEU A 94 23.25 -12.10 0.36
N ASP A 95 24.03 -12.83 -0.44
CA ASP A 95 25.03 -13.78 0.07
C ASP A 95 26.39 -13.18 -0.31
N GLY A 96 27.01 -12.48 0.63
CA GLY A 96 28.31 -11.81 0.50
C GLY A 96 28.85 -11.43 1.86
#